data_AF-A0A183EWQ7-F1
#
_entry.id   AF-A0A183EWQ7-F1
#
_cell.length_a   1.000
_cell.length_b   1.000
_cell.length_c   1.000
_cell.angle_alpha   90.00
_cell.angle_beta   90.00
_cell.angle_gamma   90.00
#
_symmetry.space_group_name_H-M   'P 1'
#
loop_
_entity.id
_entity.type
_entity.pdbx_description
1 polymer ?
#
loop_
_entity_poly.entity_id
_entity_poly.type
_entity_poly.pdbx_seq_one_letter_code
_entity_poly.pdbx_strand_id
1 'polypeptide(L)'
;MPMMEWARRSVVQFFSEHEVKLKEEWLNGVLSYLGVGRACTDPLQICQLAYEQWIFSDLANSTRPTICLPFSGEELVLEKHAIVQ
;
A
#
# COMPACT_ATOMS: atom_id res chain seq x y z
N MET A 1 -15.16 -3.07 -14.04
CA MET A 1 -13.97 -2.85 -14.89
C MET A 1 -12.92 -3.91 -14.56
N PRO A 2 -12.79 -4.98 -15.37
CA PRO A 2 -11.89 -6.10 -15.08
C PRO A 2 -10.39 -5.83 -15.35
N MET A 3 -10.04 -4.70 -15.98
CA MET A 3 -8.70 -4.46 -16.52
C MET A 3 -7.60 -4.15 -15.48
N MET A 4 -7.97 -3.82 -14.23
CA MET A 4 -7.01 -3.45 -13.16
C MET A 4 -6.87 -4.49 -12.05
N GLU A 5 -7.60 -5.61 -12.11
CA GLU A 5 -7.66 -6.54 -10.97
C GLU A 5 -6.34 -7.27 -10.72
N TRP A 6 -5.62 -7.64 -11.79
CA TRP A 6 -4.30 -8.26 -11.68
C TRP A 6 -3.28 -7.28 -11.07
N ALA A 7 -3.25 -6.03 -11.51
CA ALA A 7 -2.33 -5.00 -11.02
C ALA A 7 -2.60 -4.67 -9.56
N ARG A 8 -3.89 -4.56 -9.17
CA ARG A 8 -4.29 -4.38 -7.77
C ARG A 8 -3.77 -5.53 -6.91
N ARG A 9 -3.92 -6.78 -7.36
CA ARG A 9 -3.41 -7.95 -6.62
C ARG A 9 -1.89 -7.92 -6.49
N SER A 10 -1.16 -7.60 -7.57
CA SER A 10 0.30 -7.49 -7.56
C SER A 10 0.80 -6.45 -6.56
N VAL A 11 0.20 -5.25 -6.58
CA VAL A 11 0.60 -4.17 -5.65
C VAL A 11 0.23 -4.53 -4.21
N VAL A 12 -0.97 -5.04 -3.96
CA VAL A 12 -1.36 -5.48 -2.61
C VAL A 12 -0.42 -6.57 -2.08
N GLN A 13 -0.06 -7.55 -2.90
CA GLN A 13 0.87 -8.60 -2.51
C GLN A 13 2.24 -8.03 -2.18
N PHE A 14 2.80 -7.19 -3.07
CA PHE A 14 4.09 -6.54 -2.88
C PHE A 14 4.16 -5.76 -1.56
N PHE A 15 3.16 -4.93 -1.27
CA PHE A 15 3.12 -4.17 -0.01
C PHE A 15 2.87 -5.06 1.22
N SER A 16 2.13 -6.17 1.06
CA SER A 16 1.90 -7.11 2.16
C SER A 16 3.18 -7.84 2.59
N GLU A 17 4.10 -8.11 1.65
CA GLU A 17 5.44 -8.66 1.96
C GLU A 17 6.26 -7.71 2.84
N HIS A 18 5.94 -6.42 2.83
CA HIS A 18 6.55 -5.38 3.66
C HIS A 18 5.68 -4.97 4.87
N GLU A 19 4.67 -5.78 5.23
CA GLU A 19 3.73 -5.51 6.33
C GLU A 19 2.90 -4.21 6.17
N VAL A 20 2.81 -3.69 4.95
CA VAL A 20 2.03 -2.48 4.62
C VAL A 20 0.65 -2.83 4.11
N LYS A 21 -0.37 -2.30 4.77
CA LYS A 21 -1.77 -2.41 4.32
C LYS A 21 -2.23 -1.11 3.69
N LEU A 22 -2.33 -1.07 2.36
CA LEU A 22 -2.78 0.13 1.66
C LEU A 22 -4.29 0.38 1.82
N LYS A 23 -4.69 1.66 1.77
CA LYS A 23 -6.10 2.04 1.60
C LYS A 23 -6.52 1.78 0.16
N GLU A 24 -7.72 1.23 -0.01
CA GLU A 24 -8.23 0.89 -1.35
C GLU A 24 -8.42 2.13 -2.23
N GLU A 25 -8.91 3.23 -1.65
CA GLU A 25 -9.11 4.50 -2.36
C GLU A 25 -7.80 5.07 -2.91
N TRP A 26 -6.75 5.07 -2.08
CA TRP A 26 -5.42 5.52 -2.48
C TRP A 26 -4.85 4.64 -3.60
N LEU A 27 -4.91 3.31 -3.44
CA LEU A 27 -4.43 2.37 -4.44
C LEU A 27 -5.17 2.54 -5.78
N ASN A 28 -6.49 2.73 -5.74
CA ASN A 28 -7.28 2.97 -6.95
C ASN A 28 -6.88 4.27 -7.65
N GLY A 29 -6.63 5.34 -6.87
CA GLY A 29 -6.13 6.61 -7.40
C GLY A 29 -4.79 6.45 -8.11
N VAL A 30 -3.84 5.74 -7.47
CA VAL A 30 -2.52 5.47 -8.03
C VAL A 30 -2.59 4.63 -9.30
N LEU A 31 -3.34 3.52 -9.31
CA LEU A 31 -3.47 2.67 -10.50
C LEU A 31 -4.14 3.42 -11.67
N SER A 32 -5.08 4.31 -11.37
CA SER A 32 -5.70 5.16 -12.38
C SER A 32 -4.72 6.20 -12.92
N TYR A 33 -3.92 6.83 -12.06
CA TYR A 33 -2.89 7.80 -12.46
C TYR A 33 -1.80 7.17 -13.33
N LEU A 34 -1.34 5.97 -12.96
CA LEU A 34 -0.33 5.22 -13.71
C LEU A 34 -0.84 4.70 -15.07
N GLY A 35 -2.15 4.80 -15.35
CA GLY A 35 -2.72 4.37 -16.62
C GLY A 35 -2.57 2.86 -16.86
N VAL A 36 -2.80 2.05 -15.82
CA VAL A 36 -2.67 0.59 -15.89
C VAL A 36 -3.54 0.01 -17.01
N GLY A 37 -2.92 -0.82 -17.88
CA GLY A 37 -3.55 -1.40 -19.06
C GLY A 37 -3.53 -0.51 -20.32
N ARG A 38 -3.06 0.74 -20.21
CA ARG A 38 -2.81 1.64 -21.36
C ARG A 38 -1.33 1.98 -21.53
N ALA A 39 -0.65 2.33 -20.44
CA ALA A 39 0.75 2.78 -20.44
C ALA A 39 1.69 1.81 -19.70
N CYS A 40 1.18 1.10 -18.69
CA CYS A 40 1.93 0.10 -17.94
C CYS A 40 1.20 -1.24 -17.96
N THR A 41 1.90 -2.28 -18.43
CA THR A 41 1.43 -3.67 -18.47
C THR A 41 2.33 -4.62 -17.68
N ASP A 42 3.48 -4.16 -17.22
CA ASP A 42 4.41 -4.98 -16.45
C ASP A 42 4.09 -4.90 -14.94
N PRO A 43 3.89 -6.03 -14.25
CA PRO A 43 3.54 -6.05 -12.84
C PRO A 43 4.64 -5.51 -11.93
N LEU A 44 5.92 -5.77 -12.24
CA LEU A 44 7.03 -5.30 -11.42
C LEU A 44 7.15 -3.78 -11.51
N GLN A 45 7.05 -3.23 -12.72
CA GLN A 45 7.07 -1.80 -12.96
C GLN A 45 5.92 -1.08 -12.23
N ILE A 46 4.71 -1.64 -12.24
CA ILE A 46 3.57 -1.06 -11.52
C ILE A 46 3.82 -1.07 -10.01
N CYS A 47 4.36 -2.16 -9.46
CA CYS A 47 4.71 -2.22 -8.03
C CYS A 47 5.77 -1.17 -7.66
N GLN A 48 6.81 -1.00 -8.48
CA GLN A 48 7.85 0.01 -8.26
C GLN A 48 7.29 1.43 -8.29
N LEU A 49 6.50 1.77 -9.31
CA LEU A 49 5.89 3.09 -9.43
C LEU A 49 4.90 3.38 -8.29
N ALA A 50 4.12 2.37 -7.87
CA ALA A 50 3.23 2.49 -6.73
C ALA A 50 4.00 2.68 -5.42
N TYR A 51 5.14 2.00 -5.26
CA TYR A 51 6.04 2.17 -4.12
C TYR A 51 6.65 3.58 -4.08
N GLU A 52 7.13 4.10 -5.20
CA GLU A 52 7.63 5.47 -5.29
C GLU A 52 6.55 6.49 -4.92
N GLN A 53 5.33 6.34 -5.43
CA GLN A 53 4.20 7.19 -5.05
C GLN A 53 3.86 7.09 -3.56
N TRP A 54 3.98 5.89 -2.99
CA TRP A 54 3.71 5.66 -1.56
C TRP A 54 4.74 6.34 -0.66
N ILE A 55 6.03 6.29 -1.00
CA ILE A 55 7.11 6.94 -0.21
C ILE A 55 6.85 8.43 0.01
N PHE A 56 6.33 9.12 -1.01
CA PHE A 56 6.04 10.55 -0.94
C PHE A 56 4.60 10.86 -0.50
N SER A 57 3.80 9.84 -0.21
CA SER A 57 2.45 10.02 0.31
C SER A 57 2.44 10.15 1.83
N ASP A 58 1.41 10.78 2.36
CA ASP A 58 1.13 10.78 3.80
C ASP A 58 0.55 9.41 4.21
N LEU A 59 1.12 8.74 5.22
CA LEU A 59 0.63 7.45 5.73
C LEU A 59 -0.85 7.50 6.12
N ALA A 60 -1.31 8.61 6.68
CA ALA A 60 -2.72 8.76 7.07
C ALA A 60 -3.65 8.71 5.85
N ASN A 61 -3.16 8.99 4.65
CA ASN A 61 -3.92 8.97 3.41
C ASN A 61 -3.69 7.70 2.59
N SER A 62 -2.53 7.05 2.70
CA SER A 62 -2.14 5.92 1.86
C SER A 62 -2.26 4.55 2.55
N THR A 63 -2.10 4.50 3.87
CA THR A 63 -1.92 3.26 4.63
C THR A 63 -2.96 3.12 5.73
N ARG A 64 -3.42 1.89 5.96
CA ARG A 64 -4.25 1.54 7.11
C ARG A 64 -3.33 1.32 8.30
N PRO A 65 -3.68 1.86 9.48
CA PRO A 65 -2.87 1.67 10.67
C PRO A 65 -2.72 0.19 10.99
N THR A 66 -1.47 -0.27 11.10
CA THR A 66 -1.13 -1.65 11.49
C THR A 66 -0.96 -1.77 13.02
N ILE A 67 -0.74 -0.65 13.70
CA ILE A 67 -0.61 -0.59 15.16
C ILE A 67 -2.01 -0.63 15.78
N CYS A 68 -2.35 -1.75 16.40
CA CYS A 68 -3.44 -1.82 17.36
C CYS A 68 -2.88 -1.40 18.72
N LEU A 69 -3.07 -0.14 19.11
CA LEU A 69 -2.84 0.26 20.50
C LEU A 69 -3.93 -0.41 21.36
N PRO A 70 -3.59 -1.26 22.34
CA PRO A 70 -4.57 -1.73 23.31
C PRO A 70 -5.03 -0.55 24.17
N PHE A 71 -6.27 -0.63 24.65
CA PHE A 71 -6.95 0.44 25.38
C PHE A 71 -6.41 0.69 26.81
N SER A 72 -5.32 0.03 27.22
CA SER A 72 -4.79 0.03 28.59
C SER A 72 -3.32 0.46 28.56
N GLY A 73 -2.95 1.39 29.45
CA GLY A 73 -1.61 1.98 29.58
C GLY A 73 -0.54 1.03 30.12
N GLU A 74 -0.51 -0.20 29.61
CA GLU A 74 0.57 -1.16 29.84
C GLU A 74 1.71 -0.89 28.85
N GLU A 75 2.94 -1.06 29.32
CA GLU A 75 4.14 -0.95 28.50
C GLU A 75 4.13 -2.06 27.44
N LEU A 76 4.08 -1.67 26.16
CA LEU A 76 4.02 -2.61 25.05
C LEU A 76 5.38 -2.70 24.39
N VAL A 77 5.87 -3.93 24.30
CA VAL A 77 6.94 -4.28 23.38
C VAL A 77 6.31 -4.41 22.00
N LEU A 78 6.76 -3.61 21.04
CA LEU A 78 6.37 -3.77 19.65
C LEU A 78 6.99 -5.07 19.11
N GLU A 79 6.18 -6.13 19.00
CA GLU A 79 6.67 -7.44 18.51
C GLU A 79 6.78 -7.53 16.98
N LYS A 80 6.34 -6.50 16.25
CA LYS A 80 6.29 -6.48 14.78
C LYS A 80 6.87 -5.20 14.22
N HIS A 81 7.38 -5.26 12.99
CA HIS A 81 7.81 -4.06 12.29
C HIS A 81 6.61 -3.17 12.02
N ALA A 82 6.66 -1.95 12.53
CA ALA A 82 5.69 -0.92 12.22
C ALA A 82 6.37 0.13 11.33
N ILE A 83 5.70 0.51 10.26
CA ILE A 83 6.13 1.63 9.43
C ILE A 83 5.61 2.92 10.05
N VAL A 84 6.52 3.88 10.24
CA VAL A 84 6.26 5.23 10.77
C VAL A 84 6.88 6.26 9.82
N GLN A 85 6.25 7.43 9.69
CA GLN A 85 6.73 8.60 8.93
C GLN A 85 6.87 9.80 9.85
#